data_AF-A0A7S3UIE2-F1
#
_entry.id   AF-A0A7S3UIE2-F1
#
_cell.length_a   1.000
_cell.length_b   1.000
_cell.length_c   1.000
_cell.angle_alpha   90.00
_cell.angle_beta   90.00
_cell.angle_gamma   90.00
#
_symmetry.space_group_name_H-M   'P 1'
#
loop_
_entity.id
_entity.type
_entity.pdbx_description
1 polymer ?
#
loop_
_entity_poly.entity_id
_entity_poly.type
_entity_poly.pdbx_seq_one_letter_code
_entity_poly.pdbx_strand_id
1 'polypeptide(L)'
;RLRSIDAISTRQASVDEDIHNNPLVQLELNLEQIEKGGYRHFMLKEIMDQPRCLENSCRGRLYKVTEDDTTHGPNAISSKWGIRLGGLDTTVRGTDQTALDAICAADRIIICACGTSWHSGLIGEYLIEQLARINVEVEYASEFRYRNPLLTPKDVVIVISQSGETADTLEAVRIAREYGALSIGIVNTVGSTIARDTDAGIYLHAGPEIGVASTKAFTSQVMVLTLLALRLALARGTIATEYFDTLCEQLSLYPKTIERVLKLNPQVKNLSRYFRLATNFLFLGRGIHYPVALEGALKLKEISYIHAEGYPAAEMKHG
;
A
#
# COMPACT_ATOMS: atom_id res chain seq x y z
N ARG A 1 -49.10 6.46 12.95
CA ARG A 1 -49.06 7.84 12.39
C ARG A 1 -47.99 7.85 11.32
N LEU A 2 -48.39 7.71 10.06
CA LEU A 2 -47.53 7.82 8.88
C LEU A 2 -46.85 9.19 8.90
N ARG A 3 -45.51 9.23 8.87
CA ARG A 3 -44.76 10.42 8.50
C ARG A 3 -44.50 10.34 7.00
N SER A 4 -44.91 11.39 6.32
CA SER A 4 -44.84 11.62 4.88
C SER A 4 -43.42 11.43 4.33
N ILE A 5 -43.34 10.67 3.24
CA ILE A 5 -42.21 10.61 2.33
C ILE A 5 -42.35 11.83 1.42
N ASP A 6 -41.86 12.98 1.87
CA ASP A 6 -41.77 14.20 1.05
C ASP A 6 -40.39 14.84 1.25
N ALA A 7 -39.39 14.24 0.59
CA ALA A 7 -38.13 14.89 0.22
C ALA A 7 -37.38 14.02 -0.80
N ILE A 8 -38.04 13.60 -1.89
CA ILE A 8 -37.30 13.22 -3.09
C ILE A 8 -37.14 14.51 -3.89
N SER A 9 -36.03 15.20 -3.64
CA SER A 9 -35.54 16.22 -4.56
C SER A 9 -35.18 15.52 -5.86
N THR A 10 -36.07 15.58 -6.85
CA THR A 10 -35.70 15.29 -8.24
C THR A 10 -34.77 16.40 -8.69
N ARG A 11 -33.46 16.15 -8.64
CA ARG A 11 -32.48 16.97 -9.38
C ARG A 11 -32.79 16.82 -10.87
N GLN A 12 -33.39 17.83 -11.47
CA GLN A 12 -33.26 18.08 -12.91
C GLN A 12 -31.94 18.83 -13.11
N ALA A 13 -30.82 18.10 -13.15
CA ALA A 13 -29.60 18.66 -13.71
C ALA A 13 -29.71 18.53 -15.24
N SER A 14 -29.49 19.62 -15.97
CA SER A 14 -29.20 19.53 -17.39
C SER A 14 -27.87 18.80 -17.57
N VAL A 15 -27.71 18.04 -18.66
CA VAL A 15 -26.46 17.29 -18.95
C VAL A 15 -25.23 18.21 -18.92
N ASP A 16 -25.41 19.49 -19.22
CA ASP A 16 -24.35 20.50 -19.25
C ASP A 16 -23.91 20.99 -17.84
N GLU A 17 -24.81 21.02 -16.85
CA GLU A 17 -24.45 21.40 -15.46
C GLU A 17 -23.69 20.30 -14.72
N ASP A 18 -23.96 19.02 -15.05
CA ASP A 18 -23.30 17.88 -14.41
C ASP A 18 -21.83 17.73 -14.85
N ILE A 19 -21.49 18.16 -16.08
CA ILE A 19 -20.12 18.11 -16.62
C ILE A 19 -19.20 19.15 -15.95
N HIS A 20 -19.74 20.28 -15.49
CA HIS A 20 -18.95 21.30 -14.80
C HIS A 20 -18.55 20.91 -13.38
N ASN A 21 -19.35 20.09 -12.69
CA ASN A 21 -19.07 19.63 -11.33
C ASN A 21 -18.42 18.23 -11.26
N ASN A 22 -18.49 17.45 -12.34
CA ASN A 22 -17.87 16.13 -12.43
C ASN A 22 -16.99 16.06 -13.69
N PRO A 23 -15.67 16.35 -13.58
CA PRO A 23 -14.78 16.26 -14.73
C PRO A 23 -14.81 14.84 -15.30
N LEU A 24 -14.94 14.72 -16.62
CA LEU A 24 -14.81 13.45 -17.33
C LEU A 24 -13.38 12.94 -17.18
N VAL A 25 -13.20 11.91 -16.34
CA VAL A 25 -11.90 11.25 -16.15
C VAL A 25 -11.84 10.04 -17.08
N GLN A 26 -10.89 10.06 -18.03
CA GLN A 26 -10.59 8.89 -18.84
C GLN A 26 -9.81 7.89 -17.99
N LEU A 27 -10.37 6.69 -17.82
CA LEU A 27 -9.71 5.61 -17.10
C LEU A 27 -8.72 4.90 -18.04
N GLU A 28 -7.46 4.77 -17.63
CA GLU A 28 -6.45 3.93 -18.28
C GLU A 28 -6.68 2.44 -17.98
N LEU A 29 -7.86 1.92 -18.31
CA LEU A 29 -8.22 0.52 -18.11
C LEU A 29 -8.25 -0.21 -19.45
N ASN A 30 -7.38 -1.21 -19.61
CA ASN A 30 -7.43 -2.14 -20.73
C ASN A 30 -8.26 -3.38 -20.33
N LEU A 31 -9.19 -3.79 -21.19
CA LEU A 31 -10.05 -4.98 -21.02
C LEU A 31 -9.25 -6.24 -20.66
N GLU A 32 -8.05 -6.42 -21.22
CA GLU A 32 -7.18 -7.56 -20.92
C GLU A 32 -6.79 -7.66 -19.43
N GLN A 33 -6.81 -6.54 -18.69
CA GLN A 33 -6.44 -6.53 -17.28
C GLN A 33 -7.51 -7.17 -16.38
N ILE A 34 -8.78 -7.14 -16.82
CA ILE A 34 -9.95 -7.68 -16.10
C ILE A 34 -10.38 -9.07 -16.60
N GLU A 35 -9.72 -9.60 -17.63
CA GLU A 35 -9.94 -10.96 -18.12
C GLU A 35 -9.00 -11.98 -17.47
N LYS A 36 -9.35 -13.26 -17.54
CA LYS A 36 -8.48 -14.33 -17.01
C LYS A 36 -7.26 -14.63 -17.88
N GLY A 37 -7.19 -14.14 -19.12
CA GLY A 37 -6.00 -14.26 -19.97
C GLY A 37 -5.44 -15.68 -20.11
N GLY A 38 -6.30 -16.70 -20.20
CA GLY A 38 -5.91 -18.11 -20.29
C GLY A 38 -5.63 -18.81 -18.95
N TYR A 39 -5.65 -18.11 -17.81
CA TYR A 39 -5.53 -18.72 -16.49
C TYR A 39 -6.87 -19.30 -15.99
N ARG A 40 -6.80 -20.33 -15.14
CA ARG A 40 -8.00 -20.99 -14.57
C ARG A 40 -8.76 -20.09 -13.59
N HIS A 41 -8.03 -19.30 -12.80
CA HIS A 41 -8.56 -18.44 -11.74
C HIS A 41 -7.93 -17.05 -11.82
N PHE A 42 -8.67 -16.01 -11.43
CA PHE A 42 -8.15 -14.64 -11.34
C PHE A 42 -6.95 -14.57 -10.39
N MET A 43 -7.06 -15.17 -9.20
CA MET A 43 -5.94 -15.21 -8.24
C MET A 43 -4.65 -15.79 -8.83
N LEU A 44 -4.74 -16.84 -9.67
CA LEU A 44 -3.55 -17.38 -10.34
C LEU A 44 -2.98 -16.40 -11.36
N LYS A 45 -3.83 -15.77 -12.19
CA LYS A 45 -3.39 -14.70 -13.09
C LYS A 45 -2.70 -13.58 -12.32
N GLU A 46 -3.30 -13.13 -11.23
CA GLU A 46 -2.83 -12.00 -10.42
C GLU A 46 -1.50 -12.31 -9.73
N ILE A 47 -1.31 -13.53 -9.23
CA ILE A 47 -0.01 -14.02 -8.74
C ILE A 47 1.04 -13.97 -9.85
N MET A 48 0.69 -14.41 -11.07
CA MET A 48 1.63 -14.43 -12.20
C MET A 48 1.89 -13.04 -12.79
N ASP A 49 0.97 -12.08 -12.60
CA ASP A 49 1.10 -10.69 -13.03
C ASP A 49 2.05 -9.86 -12.15
N GLN A 50 2.42 -10.36 -10.96
CA GLN A 50 3.22 -9.62 -9.97
C GLN A 50 4.50 -8.97 -10.53
N PRO A 51 5.33 -9.61 -11.38
CA PRO A 51 6.51 -8.95 -11.95
C PRO A 51 6.16 -7.64 -12.67
N ARG A 52 5.14 -7.67 -13.53
CA ARG A 52 4.67 -6.49 -14.27
C ARG A 52 4.06 -5.45 -13.34
N CYS A 53 3.31 -5.88 -12.32
CA CYS A 53 2.73 -4.97 -11.33
C CYS A 53 3.82 -4.23 -10.55
N LEU A 54 4.89 -4.93 -10.16
CA LEU A 54 6.03 -4.32 -9.48
C LEU A 54 6.81 -3.36 -10.39
N GLU A 55 6.99 -3.68 -11.67
CA GLU A 55 7.55 -2.74 -12.65
C GLU A 55 6.71 -1.47 -12.75
N ASN A 56 5.38 -1.59 -12.81
CA ASN A 56 4.49 -0.45 -12.84
C ASN A 56 4.50 0.35 -11.54
N SER A 57 4.60 -0.31 -10.39
CA SER A 57 4.76 0.36 -9.09
C SER A 57 6.06 1.17 -9.00
N CYS A 58 7.11 0.79 -9.74
CA CYS A 58 8.40 1.51 -9.81
C CYS A 58 8.48 2.54 -10.95
N ARG A 59 7.70 2.37 -12.02
CA ARG A 59 7.79 3.17 -13.25
C ARG A 59 7.62 4.65 -12.96
N GLY A 60 8.60 5.45 -13.37
CA GLY A 60 8.62 6.90 -13.14
C GLY A 60 8.83 7.31 -11.67
N ARG A 61 9.01 6.34 -10.77
CA ARG A 61 9.24 6.58 -9.33
C ARG A 61 10.62 6.19 -8.89
N LEU A 62 11.21 5.14 -9.46
CA LEU A 62 12.59 4.74 -9.25
C LEU A 62 13.32 4.91 -10.58
N TYR A 63 14.35 5.76 -10.62
CA TYR A 63 15.04 6.09 -11.87
C TYR A 63 16.53 6.32 -11.65
N LYS A 64 17.33 6.10 -12.69
CA LYS A 64 18.76 6.42 -12.69
C LYS A 64 18.94 7.91 -12.98
N VAL A 65 19.75 8.57 -12.16
CA VAL A 65 20.08 9.99 -12.31
C VAL A 65 20.99 10.14 -13.53
N THR A 66 20.69 11.13 -14.36
CA THR A 66 21.51 11.56 -15.50
C THR A 66 22.20 12.88 -15.17
N GLU A 67 23.29 13.22 -15.86
CA GLU A 67 24.05 14.47 -15.61
C GLU A 67 23.20 15.73 -15.69
N ASP A 68 22.14 15.73 -16.51
CA ASP A 68 21.22 16.87 -16.71
C ASP A 68 20.02 16.88 -15.75
N ASP A 69 19.96 15.96 -14.78
CA ASP A 69 18.78 15.82 -13.93
C ASP A 69 18.70 16.91 -12.85
N THR A 70 18.18 18.06 -13.28
CA THR A 70 17.84 19.23 -12.45
C THR A 70 16.34 19.29 -12.15
N THR A 71 15.57 18.34 -12.68
CA THR A 71 14.10 18.37 -12.69
C THR A 71 13.44 17.92 -11.39
N HIS A 72 14.25 17.41 -10.46
CA HIS A 72 13.80 16.81 -9.21
C HIS A 72 14.46 17.55 -8.05
N GLY A 73 13.68 17.97 -7.05
CA GLY A 73 14.18 18.76 -5.92
C GLY A 73 15.37 18.10 -5.22
N PRO A 74 16.18 18.87 -4.47
CA PRO A 74 17.50 18.44 -3.97
C PRO A 74 17.48 17.18 -3.09
N ASN A 75 16.33 16.84 -2.52
CA ASN A 75 16.16 15.71 -1.61
C ASN A 75 15.61 14.45 -2.30
N ALA A 76 15.41 14.46 -3.62
CA ALA A 76 14.81 13.36 -4.39
C ALA A 76 15.84 12.46 -5.09
N ILE A 77 17.09 12.90 -5.17
CA ILE A 77 18.17 12.25 -5.93
C ILE A 77 19.41 12.03 -5.07
N SER A 78 20.13 10.95 -5.35
CA SER A 78 21.50 10.70 -4.91
C SER A 78 22.45 10.85 -6.11
N SER A 79 23.67 10.32 -5.98
CA SER A 79 24.65 10.31 -7.08
C SER A 79 24.26 9.45 -8.27
N LYS A 80 23.43 8.40 -8.08
CA LYS A 80 23.09 7.43 -9.14
C LYS A 80 21.60 7.18 -9.30
N TRP A 81 20.81 7.33 -8.24
CA TRP A 81 19.41 6.94 -8.21
C TRP A 81 18.54 8.06 -7.64
N GLY A 82 17.31 8.15 -8.14
CA GLY A 82 16.30 9.04 -7.60
C GLY A 82 15.03 8.28 -7.26
N ILE A 83 14.32 8.77 -6.24
CA ILE A 83 12.97 8.32 -5.91
C ILE A 83 12.01 9.50 -5.96
N ARG A 84 10.93 9.36 -6.73
CA ARG A 84 9.83 10.33 -6.80
C ARG A 84 8.50 9.68 -6.46
N LEU A 85 7.80 10.27 -5.49
CA LEU A 85 6.43 9.90 -5.13
C LEU A 85 5.57 11.15 -5.32
N GLY A 86 5.21 11.45 -6.57
CA GLY A 86 4.66 12.76 -6.95
C GLY A 86 3.42 13.21 -6.16
N GLY A 87 2.61 12.29 -5.66
CA GLY A 87 1.48 12.63 -4.80
C GLY A 87 1.89 13.22 -3.44
N LEU A 88 3.13 13.00 -2.99
CA LEU A 88 3.70 13.59 -1.77
C LEU A 88 4.39 14.94 -2.03
N ASP A 89 4.66 15.29 -3.29
CA ASP A 89 5.18 16.61 -3.67
C ASP A 89 4.07 17.69 -3.62
N THR A 90 2.84 17.30 -3.29
CA THR A 90 1.69 18.21 -3.17
C THR A 90 1.75 19.01 -1.88
N THR A 91 1.42 20.30 -1.97
CA THR A 91 1.33 21.19 -0.81
C THR A 91 0.16 20.78 0.08
N VAL A 92 0.42 20.62 1.38
CA VAL A 92 -0.63 20.35 2.37
C VAL A 92 -1.51 21.59 2.51
N ARG A 93 -2.83 21.40 2.42
CA ARG A 93 -3.81 22.51 2.47
C ARG A 93 -3.56 23.42 3.67
N GLY A 94 -3.41 24.71 3.41
CA GLY A 94 -3.22 25.72 4.46
C GLY A 94 -1.78 25.87 4.97
N THR A 95 -0.80 25.26 4.29
CA THR A 95 0.63 25.40 4.61
C THR A 95 1.45 25.62 3.33
N ASP A 96 2.69 26.07 3.47
CA ASP A 96 3.67 26.11 2.35
C ASP A 96 4.51 24.81 2.26
N GLN A 97 4.20 23.80 3.06
CA GLN A 97 4.95 22.54 3.15
C GLN A 97 4.34 21.47 2.24
N THR A 98 5.18 20.64 1.65
CA THR A 98 4.72 19.45 0.93
C THR A 98 4.31 18.36 1.92
N ALA A 99 3.47 17.42 1.48
CA ALA A 99 3.13 16.25 2.28
C ALA A 99 4.40 15.46 2.69
N LEU A 100 5.41 15.40 1.80
CA LEU A 100 6.71 14.82 2.14
C LEU A 100 7.40 15.55 3.30
N ASP A 101 7.43 16.88 3.28
CA ASP A 101 8.06 17.68 4.35
C ASP A 101 7.35 17.43 5.70
N ALA A 102 6.02 17.39 5.67
CA ALA A 102 5.21 17.10 6.84
C ALA A 102 5.46 15.68 7.38
N ILE A 103 5.58 14.67 6.51
CA ILE A 103 5.96 13.30 6.92
C ILE A 103 7.36 13.30 7.52
N CYS A 104 8.31 14.02 6.94
CA CYS A 104 9.66 14.11 7.48
C CYS A 104 9.70 14.84 8.83
N ALA A 105 8.78 15.75 9.11
CA ALA A 105 8.71 16.49 10.38
C ALA A 105 7.81 15.82 11.43
N ALA A 106 7.14 14.71 11.09
CA ALA A 106 6.17 14.05 11.95
C ALA A 106 6.78 13.54 13.26
N ASP A 107 6.05 13.68 14.37
CA ASP A 107 6.44 13.08 15.66
C ASP A 107 6.32 11.54 15.60
N ARG A 108 5.33 11.06 14.85
CA ARG A 108 5.12 9.64 14.51
C ARG A 108 4.20 9.47 13.30
N ILE A 109 4.23 8.28 12.72
CA ILE A 109 3.34 7.82 11.67
C ILE A 109 2.44 6.71 12.23
N ILE A 110 1.13 6.80 12.02
CA ILE A 110 0.19 5.72 12.29
C ILE A 110 -0.29 5.13 10.96
N ILE A 111 -0.05 3.85 10.73
CA ILE A 111 -0.54 3.12 9.57
C ILE A 111 -1.84 2.40 9.94
N CYS A 112 -2.96 2.80 9.33
CA CYS A 112 -4.26 2.18 9.53
C CYS A 112 -4.69 1.36 8.31
N ALA A 113 -4.97 0.08 8.51
CA ALA A 113 -5.40 -0.82 7.43
C ALA A 113 -6.16 -2.04 7.97
N CYS A 114 -6.67 -2.87 7.05
CA CYS A 114 -7.36 -4.13 7.37
C CYS A 114 -6.74 -5.31 6.60
N GLY A 115 -6.73 -6.49 7.22
CA GLY A 115 -6.34 -7.76 6.59
C GLY A 115 -4.94 -7.71 5.95
N THR A 116 -4.82 -8.20 4.72
CA THR A 116 -3.55 -8.19 3.96
C THR A 116 -2.89 -6.81 3.86
N SER A 117 -3.67 -5.72 3.77
CA SER A 117 -3.10 -4.36 3.74
C SER A 117 -2.45 -3.98 5.08
N TRP A 118 -2.99 -4.49 6.20
CA TRP A 118 -2.38 -4.32 7.52
C TRP A 118 -1.06 -5.09 7.66
N HIS A 119 -0.96 -6.31 7.10
CA HIS A 119 0.32 -7.02 7.03
C HIS A 119 1.38 -6.24 6.24
N SER A 120 0.99 -5.55 5.16
CA SER A 120 1.91 -4.68 4.42
C SER A 120 2.38 -3.49 5.27
N GLY A 121 1.48 -2.93 6.09
CA GLY A 121 1.77 -1.87 7.04
C GLY A 121 2.84 -2.26 8.05
N LEU A 122 2.77 -3.48 8.62
CA LEU A 122 3.81 -4.01 9.51
C LEU A 122 5.18 -4.08 8.81
N ILE A 123 5.23 -4.47 7.54
CA ILE A 123 6.50 -4.43 6.78
C ILE A 123 6.98 -2.98 6.62
N GLY A 124 6.05 -2.07 6.33
CA GLY A 124 6.31 -0.63 6.22
C GLY A 124 6.89 -0.03 7.51
N GLU A 125 6.36 -0.40 8.68
CA GLU A 125 6.88 -0.02 10.00
C GLU A 125 8.36 -0.36 10.14
N TYR A 126 8.74 -1.63 9.95
CA TYR A 126 10.15 -2.04 9.99
C TYR A 126 11.03 -1.22 9.04
N LEU A 127 10.57 -0.99 7.80
CA LEU A 127 11.34 -0.28 6.79
C LEU A 127 11.53 1.21 7.14
N ILE A 128 10.45 1.89 7.52
CA ILE A 128 10.47 3.32 7.84
C ILE A 128 11.29 3.57 9.12
N GLU A 129 11.11 2.77 10.16
CA GLU A 129 11.87 2.92 11.41
C GLU A 129 13.36 2.64 11.22
N GLN A 130 13.72 1.64 10.43
CA GLN A 130 15.11 1.29 10.17
C GLN A 130 15.80 2.31 9.27
N LEU A 131 15.14 2.76 8.21
CA LEU A 131 15.74 3.62 7.19
C LEU A 131 15.59 5.10 7.52
N ALA A 132 14.38 5.56 7.85
CA ALA A 132 14.05 6.99 8.02
C ALA A 132 14.08 7.47 9.47
N ARG A 133 14.13 6.54 10.45
CA ARG A 133 14.20 6.84 11.89
C ARG A 133 13.00 7.70 12.36
N ILE A 134 11.81 7.36 11.88
CA ILE A 134 10.52 7.95 12.30
C ILE A 134 9.75 6.85 13.02
N ASN A 135 9.18 7.14 14.19
CA ASN A 135 8.37 6.17 14.93
C ASN A 135 7.13 5.79 14.13
N VAL A 136 6.84 4.49 14.03
CA VAL A 136 5.65 4.02 13.32
C VAL A 136 4.82 3.14 14.24
N GLU A 137 3.51 3.30 14.18
CA GLU A 137 2.53 2.40 14.81
C GLU A 137 1.64 1.81 13.71
N VAL A 138 1.33 0.51 13.77
CA VAL A 138 0.43 -0.14 12.80
C VAL A 138 -0.82 -0.65 13.48
N GLU A 139 -1.96 -0.12 13.07
CA GLU A 139 -3.23 -0.30 13.75
C GLU A 139 -4.27 -0.95 12.83
N TYR A 140 -5.03 -1.89 13.40
CA TYR A 140 -6.24 -2.36 12.75
C TYR A 140 -7.21 -1.18 12.66
N ALA A 141 -7.60 -0.79 11.45
CA ALA A 141 -8.47 0.38 11.27
C ALA A 141 -9.82 0.23 12.00
N SER A 142 -10.30 -1.01 12.13
CA SER A 142 -11.52 -1.33 12.89
C SER A 142 -11.38 -1.03 14.39
N GLU A 143 -10.20 -1.21 14.98
CA GLU A 143 -9.96 -0.93 16.40
C GLU A 143 -9.58 0.54 16.64
N PHE A 144 -8.87 1.13 15.68
CA PHE A 144 -8.45 2.53 15.73
C PHE A 144 -9.62 3.49 15.96
N ARG A 145 -10.76 3.25 15.30
CA ARG A 145 -11.98 4.07 15.45
C ARG A 145 -12.63 3.98 16.84
N TYR A 146 -12.48 2.88 17.56
CA TYR A 146 -13.21 2.66 18.82
C TYR A 146 -12.41 3.01 20.07
N ARG A 147 -11.10 3.21 19.96
CA ARG A 147 -10.21 3.43 21.11
C ARG A 147 -10.00 4.90 21.49
N ASN A 148 -10.66 5.84 20.82
CA ASN A 148 -10.44 7.29 20.96
C ASN A 148 -8.93 7.65 20.87
N PRO A 149 -8.33 7.54 19.67
CA PRO A 149 -6.89 7.63 19.52
C PRO A 149 -6.35 9.01 19.89
N LEU A 150 -5.20 9.05 20.56
CA LEU A 150 -4.54 10.27 20.99
C LEU A 150 -3.78 10.94 19.84
N LEU A 151 -4.49 11.41 18.82
CA LEU A 151 -3.87 12.09 17.67
C LEU A 151 -3.55 13.56 17.96
N THR A 152 -2.49 14.06 17.34
CA THR A 152 -2.13 15.48 17.31
C THR A 152 -1.91 15.96 15.87
N PRO A 153 -1.94 17.28 15.61
CA PRO A 153 -1.62 17.83 14.28
C PRO A 153 -0.18 17.57 13.78
N LYS A 154 0.70 17.05 14.65
CA LYS A 154 2.07 16.65 14.30
C LYS A 154 2.19 15.17 13.92
N ASP A 155 1.11 14.42 14.08
CA ASP A 155 1.04 13.02 13.65
C ASP A 155 0.67 12.95 12.17
N VAL A 156 1.11 11.87 11.52
CA VAL A 156 0.69 11.51 10.17
C VAL A 156 -0.06 10.19 10.22
N VAL A 157 -1.23 10.14 9.58
CA VAL A 157 -2.01 8.91 9.41
C VAL A 157 -1.89 8.43 7.97
N ILE A 158 -1.25 7.28 7.76
CA ILE A 158 -1.20 6.60 6.47
C ILE A 158 -2.27 5.52 6.44
N VAL A 159 -3.15 5.55 5.45
CA VAL A 159 -4.13 4.49 5.23
C VAL A 159 -3.76 3.64 4.03
N ILE A 160 -3.89 2.31 4.16
CA ILE A 160 -3.57 1.37 3.08
C ILE A 160 -4.82 0.58 2.71
N SER A 161 -5.23 0.68 1.44
CA SER A 161 -6.44 -0.01 0.96
C SER A 161 -6.35 -0.31 -0.53
N GLN A 162 -6.43 -1.59 -0.91
CA GLN A 162 -6.47 -1.98 -2.33
C GLN A 162 -7.66 -1.32 -3.03
N SER A 163 -8.87 -1.42 -2.46
CA SER A 163 -10.09 -0.94 -3.09
C SER A 163 -10.23 0.58 -3.00
N GLY A 164 -9.67 1.19 -1.95
CA GLY A 164 -9.93 2.58 -1.59
C GLY A 164 -11.32 2.84 -1.01
N GLU A 165 -12.08 1.78 -0.70
CA GLU A 165 -13.49 1.86 -0.23
C GLU A 165 -13.74 1.12 1.10
N THR A 166 -12.70 0.51 1.69
CA THR A 166 -12.82 -0.22 2.97
C THR A 166 -13.31 0.72 4.08
N ALA A 167 -14.52 0.47 4.59
CA ALA A 167 -15.23 1.40 5.48
C ALA A 167 -14.45 1.77 6.75
N ASP A 168 -13.87 0.80 7.45
CA ASP A 168 -13.09 1.08 8.66
C ASP A 168 -11.82 1.89 8.36
N THR A 169 -11.18 1.64 7.22
CA THR A 169 -10.02 2.41 6.75
C THR A 169 -10.41 3.83 6.37
N LEU A 170 -11.57 4.02 5.73
CA LEU A 170 -12.09 5.34 5.41
C LEU A 170 -12.41 6.14 6.69
N GLU A 171 -12.90 5.47 7.74
CA GLU A 171 -13.15 6.12 9.02
C GLU A 171 -11.86 6.61 9.68
N ALA A 172 -10.74 5.88 9.54
CA ALA A 172 -9.44 6.36 10.02
C ALA A 172 -9.00 7.68 9.33
N VAL A 173 -9.35 7.88 8.05
CA VAL A 173 -9.10 9.16 7.34
C VAL A 173 -9.92 10.30 7.96
N ARG A 174 -11.19 10.03 8.29
CA ARG A 174 -12.07 11.03 8.90
C ARG A 174 -11.57 11.42 10.29
N ILE A 175 -11.18 10.45 11.10
CA ILE A 175 -10.60 10.68 12.43
C ILE A 175 -9.31 11.50 12.31
N ALA A 176 -8.42 11.17 11.38
CA ALA A 176 -7.21 11.97 11.15
C ALA A 176 -7.54 13.45 10.90
N ARG A 177 -8.53 13.70 10.02
CA ARG A 177 -9.00 15.04 9.71
C ARG A 177 -9.63 15.76 10.91
N GLU A 178 -10.42 15.08 11.73
CA GLU A 178 -11.02 15.64 12.94
C GLU A 178 -9.97 16.15 13.94
N TYR A 179 -8.85 15.44 14.04
CA TYR A 179 -7.72 15.81 14.91
C TYR A 179 -6.68 16.72 14.22
N GLY A 180 -6.90 17.09 12.96
CA GLY A 180 -5.99 17.91 12.17
C GLY A 180 -4.66 17.22 11.82
N ALA A 181 -4.60 15.89 11.91
CA ALA A 181 -3.45 15.10 11.49
C ALA A 181 -3.45 14.94 9.96
N LEU A 182 -2.27 14.97 9.35
CA LEU A 182 -2.12 14.78 7.90
C LEU A 182 -2.52 13.35 7.52
N SER A 183 -3.37 13.21 6.51
CA SER A 183 -3.82 11.91 6.01
C SER A 183 -3.23 11.56 4.64
N ILE A 184 -2.63 10.37 4.52
CA ILE A 184 -2.00 9.88 3.28
C ILE A 184 -2.64 8.57 2.83
N GLY A 185 -3.13 8.50 1.59
CA GLY A 185 -3.73 7.29 1.04
C GLY A 185 -2.78 6.47 0.16
N ILE A 186 -2.51 5.22 0.51
CA ILE A 186 -1.86 4.24 -0.36
C ILE A 186 -2.93 3.29 -0.93
N VAL A 187 -3.29 3.49 -2.20
CA VAL A 187 -4.47 2.86 -2.81
C VAL A 187 -4.21 2.35 -4.22
N ASN A 188 -4.98 1.36 -4.70
CA ASN A 188 -4.84 0.88 -6.08
C ASN A 188 -5.85 1.54 -7.04
N THR A 189 -7.06 1.84 -6.55
CA THR A 189 -8.17 2.33 -7.37
C THR A 189 -8.13 3.85 -7.50
N VAL A 190 -7.93 4.33 -8.73
CA VAL A 190 -7.99 5.76 -9.08
C VAL A 190 -9.39 6.30 -8.84
N GLY A 191 -9.49 7.46 -8.18
CA GLY A 191 -10.76 8.13 -7.91
C GLY A 191 -11.60 7.49 -6.79
N SER A 192 -11.08 6.49 -6.08
CA SER A 192 -11.74 5.91 -4.90
C SER A 192 -11.97 6.95 -3.80
N THR A 193 -12.89 6.66 -2.89
CA THR A 193 -13.25 7.57 -1.79
C THR A 193 -12.04 7.91 -0.93
N ILE A 194 -11.23 6.92 -0.52
CA ILE A 194 -9.99 7.18 0.21
C ILE A 194 -9.05 8.07 -0.60
N ALA A 195 -8.87 7.82 -1.90
CA ALA A 195 -7.98 8.64 -2.73
C ALA A 195 -8.40 10.11 -2.81
N ARG A 196 -9.70 10.39 -2.74
CA ARG A 196 -10.27 11.74 -2.79
C ARG A 196 -10.25 12.44 -1.42
N ASP A 197 -10.43 11.67 -0.35
CA ASP A 197 -10.58 12.19 0.99
C ASP A 197 -9.23 12.39 1.72
N THR A 198 -8.17 11.68 1.32
CA THR A 198 -6.83 11.91 1.89
C THR A 198 -6.19 13.19 1.36
N ASP A 199 -5.34 13.84 2.16
CA ASP A 199 -4.66 15.08 1.80
C ASP A 199 -3.63 14.89 0.69
N ALA A 200 -2.97 13.74 0.68
CA ALA A 200 -2.05 13.28 -0.36
C ALA A 200 -2.09 11.76 -0.48
N GLY A 201 -1.43 11.18 -1.49
CA GLY A 201 -1.50 9.73 -1.66
C GLY A 201 -0.53 9.16 -2.69
N ILE A 202 -0.47 7.83 -2.73
CA ILE A 202 0.38 7.06 -3.64
C ILE A 202 -0.48 5.94 -4.25
N TYR A 203 -0.57 5.92 -5.57
CA TYR A 203 -1.25 4.83 -6.27
C TYR A 203 -0.34 3.60 -6.39
N LEU A 204 -0.87 2.38 -6.26
CA LEU A 204 -0.06 1.17 -6.42
C LEU A 204 0.28 0.87 -7.89
N HIS A 205 -0.61 1.20 -8.82
CA HIS A 205 -0.56 0.81 -10.24
C HIS A 205 -0.43 -0.71 -10.46
N ALA A 206 -1.02 -1.51 -9.57
CA ALA A 206 -1.08 -2.98 -9.72
C ALA A 206 -2.12 -3.42 -10.77
N GLY A 207 -2.94 -2.49 -11.25
CA GLY A 207 -4.12 -2.76 -12.08
C GLY A 207 -5.24 -3.43 -11.28
N PRO A 208 -6.43 -3.63 -11.87
CA PRO A 208 -7.59 -4.21 -11.16
C PRO A 208 -7.28 -5.59 -10.56
N GLU A 209 -7.65 -5.82 -9.30
CA GLU A 209 -7.57 -7.13 -8.63
C GLU A 209 -9.00 -7.63 -8.43
N ILE A 210 -9.33 -8.74 -9.06
CA ILE A 210 -10.66 -9.36 -9.10
C ILE A 210 -10.73 -10.54 -8.12
N GLY A 211 -9.60 -11.21 -7.86
CA GLY A 211 -9.50 -12.22 -6.81
C GLY A 211 -9.87 -11.65 -5.44
N VAL A 212 -10.62 -12.42 -4.64
CA VAL A 212 -11.03 -12.01 -3.28
C VAL A 212 -9.82 -11.92 -2.35
N ALA A 213 -8.93 -12.91 -2.41
CA ALA A 213 -7.69 -12.90 -1.65
C ALA A 213 -6.66 -12.04 -2.38
N SER A 214 -6.24 -10.95 -1.72
CA SER A 214 -5.24 -10.04 -2.31
C SER A 214 -3.90 -10.72 -2.54
N THR A 215 -3.23 -10.41 -3.65
CA THR A 215 -1.94 -10.99 -4.05
C THR A 215 -1.00 -9.92 -4.60
N LYS A 216 -1.24 -9.44 -5.82
CA LYS A 216 -0.42 -8.41 -6.46
C LYS A 216 -0.54 -7.06 -5.77
N ALA A 217 -1.70 -6.75 -5.16
CA ALA A 217 -1.81 -5.51 -4.40
C ALA A 217 -0.92 -5.54 -3.15
N PHE A 218 -0.82 -6.67 -2.45
CA PHE A 218 0.10 -6.82 -1.31
C PHE A 218 1.56 -6.56 -1.69
N THR A 219 2.06 -7.21 -2.75
CA THR A 219 3.46 -7.02 -3.17
C THR A 219 3.72 -5.62 -3.71
N SER A 220 2.76 -5.01 -4.41
CA SER A 220 2.83 -3.60 -4.79
C SER A 220 2.79 -2.65 -3.59
N GLN A 221 2.02 -2.95 -2.53
CA GLN A 221 2.02 -2.18 -1.28
C GLN A 221 3.41 -2.21 -0.63
N VAL A 222 4.01 -3.40 -0.51
CA VAL A 222 5.36 -3.56 0.04
C VAL A 222 6.40 -2.79 -0.79
N MET A 223 6.30 -2.85 -2.13
CA MET A 223 7.18 -2.07 -3.01
C MET A 223 7.02 -0.56 -2.79
N VAL A 224 5.79 -0.05 -2.75
CA VAL A 224 5.52 1.37 -2.53
C VAL A 224 5.97 1.83 -1.14
N LEU A 225 5.76 1.03 -0.10
CA LEU A 225 6.25 1.31 1.26
C LEU A 225 7.78 1.31 1.32
N THR A 226 8.44 0.45 0.55
CA THR A 226 9.90 0.44 0.43
C THR A 226 10.42 1.71 -0.24
N LEU A 227 9.77 2.13 -1.34
CA LEU A 227 10.08 3.41 -2.01
C LEU A 227 9.86 4.60 -1.08
N LEU A 228 8.76 4.59 -0.30
CA LEU A 228 8.48 5.61 0.70
C LEU A 228 9.56 5.67 1.77
N ALA A 229 9.93 4.53 2.37
CA ALA A 229 10.96 4.48 3.41
C ALA A 229 12.31 4.99 2.90
N LEU A 230 12.74 4.59 1.69
CA LEU A 230 13.96 5.09 1.06
C LEU A 230 13.88 6.59 0.74
N ARG A 231 12.73 7.06 0.24
CA ARG A 231 12.50 8.48 -0.06
C ARG A 231 12.61 9.36 1.19
N LEU A 232 12.06 8.89 2.30
CA LEU A 232 12.12 9.56 3.61
C LEU A 232 13.54 9.51 4.18
N ALA A 233 14.24 8.37 4.04
CA ALA A 233 15.60 8.21 4.52
C ALA A 233 16.57 9.16 3.80
N LEU A 234 16.41 9.32 2.48
CA LEU A 234 17.17 10.29 1.70
C LEU A 234 16.83 11.73 2.12
N ALA A 235 15.53 12.06 2.25
CA ALA A 235 15.09 13.40 2.65
C ALA A 235 15.61 13.83 4.04
N ARG A 236 15.68 12.87 4.98
CA ARG A 236 16.16 13.10 6.34
C ARG A 236 17.67 12.90 6.51
N GLY A 237 18.37 12.45 5.46
CA GLY A 237 19.81 12.16 5.51
C GLY A 237 20.19 11.10 6.55
N THR A 238 19.31 10.13 6.82
CA THR A 238 19.50 9.13 7.90
C THR A 238 20.34 7.93 7.48
N ILE A 239 20.57 7.75 6.18
CA ILE A 239 21.45 6.73 5.61
C ILE A 239 22.45 7.35 4.64
N ALA A 240 23.60 6.71 4.47
CA ALA A 240 24.60 7.14 3.50
C ALA A 240 24.08 7.02 2.06
N THR A 241 24.46 7.96 1.20
CA THR A 241 24.06 8.02 -0.21
C THR A 241 24.47 6.77 -1.00
N GLU A 242 25.62 6.18 -0.69
CA GLU A 242 26.11 4.96 -1.33
C GLU A 242 25.27 3.73 -0.94
N TYR A 243 24.78 3.72 0.31
CA TYR A 243 23.90 2.66 0.78
C TYR A 243 22.50 2.80 0.15
N PHE A 244 21.96 4.01 0.07
CA PHE A 244 20.74 4.31 -0.68
C PHE A 244 20.86 3.83 -2.14
N ASP A 245 21.96 4.17 -2.83
CA ASP A 245 22.21 3.74 -4.22
C ASP A 245 22.24 2.23 -4.37
N THR A 246 22.85 1.53 -3.41
CA THR A 246 22.91 0.06 -3.39
C THR A 246 21.51 -0.54 -3.24
N LEU A 247 20.69 0.00 -2.33
CA LEU A 247 19.33 -0.45 -2.12
C LEU A 247 18.44 -0.19 -3.34
N CYS A 248 18.57 0.97 -3.97
CA CYS A 248 17.84 1.32 -5.21
C CYS A 248 18.22 0.38 -6.37
N GLU A 249 19.51 0.09 -6.57
CA GLU A 249 19.95 -0.86 -7.60
C GLU A 249 19.35 -2.26 -7.33
N GLN A 250 19.39 -2.74 -6.09
CA GLN A 250 18.77 -4.03 -5.73
C GLN A 250 17.26 -4.02 -5.96
N LEU A 251 16.58 -2.95 -5.54
CA LEU A 251 15.12 -2.79 -5.69
C LEU A 251 14.71 -2.84 -7.17
N SER A 252 15.50 -2.25 -8.05
CA SER A 252 15.26 -2.27 -9.51
C SER A 252 15.27 -3.68 -10.11
N LEU A 253 15.92 -4.65 -9.45
CA LEU A 253 16.03 -6.04 -9.90
C LEU A 253 14.92 -6.96 -9.33
N TYR A 254 14.08 -6.46 -8.42
CA TYR A 254 13.04 -7.29 -7.79
C TYR A 254 12.00 -7.85 -8.76
N PRO A 255 11.49 -7.11 -9.76
CA PRO A 255 10.54 -7.67 -10.72
C PRO A 255 11.04 -8.95 -11.40
N LYS A 256 12.30 -8.93 -11.88
CA LYS A 256 12.97 -10.11 -12.47
C LYS A 256 13.20 -11.21 -11.44
N THR A 257 13.43 -10.87 -10.18
CA THR A 257 13.58 -11.84 -9.11
C THR A 257 12.26 -12.55 -8.81
N ILE A 258 11.14 -11.83 -8.77
CA ILE A 258 9.81 -12.43 -8.63
C ILE A 258 9.48 -13.32 -9.83
N GLU A 259 9.82 -12.92 -11.06
CA GLU A 259 9.65 -13.77 -12.23
C GLU A 259 10.38 -15.12 -12.08
N ARG A 260 11.61 -15.10 -11.55
CA ARG A 260 12.37 -16.34 -11.26
C ARG A 260 11.71 -17.18 -10.17
N VAL A 261 11.17 -16.56 -9.11
CA VAL A 261 10.45 -17.26 -8.04
C VAL A 261 9.18 -17.93 -8.58
N LEU A 262 8.44 -17.27 -9.47
CA LEU A 262 7.22 -17.82 -10.06
C LEU A 262 7.47 -19.05 -10.94
N LYS A 263 8.68 -19.23 -11.47
CA LYS A 263 9.07 -20.47 -12.18
C LYS A 263 9.06 -21.71 -11.26
N LEU A 264 9.05 -21.53 -9.94
CA LEU A 264 8.92 -22.62 -8.97
C LEU A 264 7.48 -23.13 -8.81
N ASN A 265 6.49 -22.53 -9.49
CA ASN A 265 5.07 -22.91 -9.38
C ASN A 265 4.81 -24.43 -9.56
N PRO A 266 5.44 -25.16 -10.52
CA PRO A 266 5.27 -26.62 -10.62
C PRO A 266 5.74 -27.37 -9.36
N GLN A 267 6.83 -26.92 -8.73
CA GLN A 267 7.36 -27.52 -7.50
C GLN A 267 6.44 -27.22 -6.31
N VAL A 268 5.96 -25.98 -6.18
CA VAL A 268 4.99 -25.59 -5.14
C VAL A 268 3.69 -26.39 -5.28
N LYS A 269 3.20 -26.61 -6.51
CA LYS A 269 2.03 -27.45 -6.79
C LYS A 269 2.26 -28.92 -6.43
N ASN A 270 3.46 -29.44 -6.63
CA ASN A 270 3.79 -30.81 -6.18
C ASN A 270 3.84 -30.87 -4.65
N LEU A 271 4.42 -29.86 -4.01
CA LEU A 271 4.51 -29.76 -2.56
C LEU A 271 3.12 -29.67 -1.90
N SER A 272 2.18 -28.92 -2.48
CA SER A 272 0.84 -28.77 -1.92
C SER A 272 0.06 -30.07 -1.82
N ARG A 273 0.43 -31.11 -2.59
CA ARG A 273 -0.20 -32.45 -2.50
C ARG A 273 0.06 -33.13 -1.16
N TYR A 274 1.25 -32.94 -0.57
CA TYR A 274 1.58 -33.51 0.74
C TYR A 274 0.74 -32.91 1.86
N PHE A 275 0.26 -31.68 1.66
CA PHE A 275 -0.47 -30.92 2.65
C PHE A 275 -1.99 -30.95 2.48
N ARG A 276 -2.50 -31.67 1.46
CA ARG A 276 -3.93 -31.72 1.15
C ARG A 276 -4.80 -32.19 2.32
N LEU A 277 -4.27 -33.05 3.19
CA LEU A 277 -4.98 -33.62 4.34
C LEU A 277 -4.65 -32.92 5.67
N ALA A 278 -3.75 -31.93 5.65
CA ALA A 278 -3.42 -31.19 6.86
C ALA A 278 -4.59 -30.28 7.25
N THR A 279 -4.96 -30.32 8.52
CA THR A 279 -6.04 -29.50 9.09
C THR A 279 -5.52 -28.24 9.77
N ASN A 280 -4.23 -28.23 10.15
CA ASN A 280 -3.58 -27.15 10.86
C ASN A 280 -2.22 -26.81 10.22
N PHE A 281 -1.86 -25.52 10.24
CA PHE A 281 -0.60 -25.00 9.70
C PHE A 281 -0.06 -23.87 10.57
N LEU A 282 1.24 -23.92 10.84
CA LEU A 282 1.95 -22.83 11.52
C LEU A 282 2.99 -22.23 10.57
N PHE A 283 2.89 -20.92 10.35
CA PHE A 283 3.85 -20.13 9.59
C PHE A 283 4.72 -19.36 10.59
N LEU A 284 6.04 -19.48 10.49
CA LEU A 284 6.98 -18.85 11.41
C LEU A 284 7.81 -17.80 10.70
N GLY A 285 7.95 -16.63 11.31
CA GLY A 285 8.79 -15.55 10.79
C GLY A 285 9.46 -14.74 11.90
N ARG A 286 10.55 -14.04 11.57
CA ARG A 286 11.28 -13.16 12.51
C ARG A 286 11.57 -11.81 11.85
N GLY A 287 11.49 -10.73 12.63
CA GLY A 287 11.70 -9.37 12.13
C GLY A 287 10.75 -9.08 10.97
N ILE A 288 11.27 -8.53 9.87
CA ILE A 288 10.50 -8.21 8.66
C ILE A 288 9.80 -9.42 8.01
N HIS A 289 10.20 -10.64 8.35
CA HIS A 289 9.55 -11.86 7.85
C HIS A 289 8.37 -12.32 8.71
N TYR A 290 8.19 -11.81 9.93
CA TYR A 290 7.01 -12.13 10.75
C TYR A 290 5.70 -11.70 10.07
N PRO A 291 5.57 -10.47 9.54
CA PRO A 291 4.40 -10.09 8.76
C PRO A 291 4.14 -10.96 7.52
N VAL A 292 5.20 -11.49 6.90
CA VAL A 292 5.09 -12.42 5.77
C VAL A 292 4.51 -13.77 6.22
N ALA A 293 4.85 -14.23 7.43
CA ALA A 293 4.26 -15.44 8.00
C ALA A 293 2.75 -15.25 8.29
N LEU A 294 2.35 -14.09 8.82
CA LEU A 294 0.95 -13.72 9.01
C LEU A 294 0.19 -13.72 7.67
N GLU A 295 0.76 -13.12 6.64
CA GLU A 295 0.15 -13.07 5.31
C GLU A 295 0.01 -14.46 4.69
N GLY A 296 1.05 -15.31 4.78
CA GLY A 296 1.00 -16.70 4.30
C GLY A 296 -0.09 -17.52 4.99
N ALA A 297 -0.22 -17.38 6.31
CA ALA A 297 -1.27 -18.01 7.09
C ALA A 297 -2.66 -17.50 6.69
N LEU A 298 -2.83 -16.18 6.51
CA LEU A 298 -4.08 -15.59 6.07
C LEU A 298 -4.50 -16.12 4.70
N LYS A 299 -3.59 -16.15 3.71
CA LYS A 299 -3.89 -16.70 2.38
C LYS A 299 -4.33 -18.15 2.44
N LEU A 300 -3.63 -18.99 3.21
CA LEU A 300 -4.01 -20.39 3.32
C LEU A 300 -5.38 -20.55 3.98
N LYS A 301 -5.67 -19.78 5.03
CA LYS A 301 -6.95 -19.76 5.72
C LYS A 301 -8.10 -19.33 4.81
N GLU A 302 -7.92 -18.24 4.06
CA GLU A 302 -8.96 -17.66 3.18
C GLU A 302 -9.40 -18.59 2.04
N ILE A 303 -8.45 -19.29 1.42
CA ILE A 303 -8.73 -20.00 0.15
C ILE A 303 -8.86 -21.52 0.31
N SER A 304 -8.33 -22.09 1.39
CA SER A 304 -8.37 -23.54 1.65
C SER A 304 -9.18 -23.93 2.88
N TYR A 305 -9.52 -22.95 3.73
CA TYR A 305 -10.21 -23.16 5.02
C TYR A 305 -9.44 -24.03 6.02
N ILE A 306 -8.16 -24.32 5.75
CA ILE A 306 -7.25 -24.92 6.71
C ILE A 306 -6.99 -23.92 7.84
N HIS A 307 -6.97 -24.41 9.08
CA HIS A 307 -6.62 -23.58 10.22
C HIS A 307 -5.13 -23.21 10.16
N ALA A 308 -4.83 -22.00 9.69
CA ALA A 308 -3.47 -21.52 9.55
C ALA A 308 -3.21 -20.31 10.46
N GLU A 309 -2.07 -20.31 11.13
CA GLU A 309 -1.64 -19.26 12.05
C GLU A 309 -0.22 -18.81 11.73
N GLY A 310 0.01 -17.49 11.74
CA GLY A 310 1.32 -16.90 11.58
C GLY A 310 1.83 -16.46 12.94
N TYR A 311 3.08 -16.80 13.27
CA TYR A 311 3.61 -16.64 14.62
C TYR A 311 5.05 -16.12 14.60
N PRO A 312 5.46 -15.26 15.56
CA PRO A 312 6.86 -14.89 15.71
C PRO A 312 7.68 -16.14 16.06
N ALA A 313 8.72 -16.44 15.29
CA ALA A 313 9.45 -17.70 15.41
C ALA A 313 10.07 -17.93 16.81
N ALA A 314 10.45 -16.85 17.50
CA ALA A 314 11.02 -16.92 18.85
C ALA A 314 9.96 -17.23 19.94
N GLU A 315 8.71 -16.82 19.70
CA GLU A 315 7.62 -17.02 20.66
C GLU A 315 7.12 -18.46 20.69
N MET A 316 7.48 -19.31 19.72
CA MET A 316 7.03 -20.71 19.64
C MET A 316 7.40 -21.54 20.88
N LYS A 317 8.36 -21.09 21.69
CA LYS A 317 8.74 -21.75 22.95
C LYS A 317 7.90 -21.29 24.15
N HIS A 318 7.04 -20.30 23.98
CA HIS A 318 6.34 -19.60 25.05
C HIS A 318 4.84 -19.94 25.15
N GLY A 319 4.42 -21.05 24.58
CA GLY A 319 3.06 -21.59 24.67
C GLY A 319 2.40 -21.69 23.31
#